data_AF-A0A951C5Z3-F1
#
_entry.id   AF-A0A951C5Z3-F1
#
_cell.length_a   1.000
_cell.length_b   1.000
_cell.length_c   1.000
_cell.angle_alpha   90.00
_cell.angle_beta   90.00
_cell.angle_gamma   90.00
#
_symmetry.space_group_name_H-M   'P 1'
#
loop_
_entity.id
_entity.type
_entity.pdbx_description
1 polymer ?
#
loop_
_entity_poly.entity_id
_entity_poly.type
_entity_poly.pdbx_seq_one_letter_code
_entity_poly.pdbx_strand_id
1 'polypeptide(L)'
;TREKADVAVTALRERARQLDANNMLYQFEASGDYNSEPHLGEIRAPLWAINSADDEVNPPELGQVARNIEKLAHGRYILIPTSDETRGHGTHSQAAVWKQYLVELMRGTERGRAGE
;
A
#
# COMPACT_ATOMS: atom_id res chain seq x y z
N THR A 1 22.56 10.30 13.64
CA THR A 1 23.20 11.34 14.49
C THR A 1 22.42 12.62 14.34
N ARG A 2 22.51 13.56 15.30
CA ARG A 2 21.80 14.86 15.24
C ARG A 2 22.08 15.62 13.95
N GLU A 3 23.36 15.74 13.59
CA GLU A 3 23.80 16.40 12.35
C GLU A 3 23.14 15.81 11.10
N LYS A 4 23.06 14.48 10.98
CA LYS A 4 22.38 13.82 9.85
C LYS A 4 20.89 14.15 9.80
N ALA A 5 20.24 14.31 10.96
CA ALA A 5 18.83 14.72 11.02
C ALA A 5 18.65 16.17 10.55
N ASP A 6 19.53 17.09 10.95
CA ASP A 6 19.48 18.50 10.53
C ASP A 6 19.66 18.63 9.00
N VAL A 7 20.58 17.85 8.42
CA VAL A 7 20.76 17.75 6.97
C VAL A 7 19.50 17.22 6.29
N ALA A 8 18.87 16.18 6.85
CA ALA A 8 17.63 15.61 6.28
C ALA A 8 16.46 16.61 6.29
N VAL A 9 16.29 17.37 7.38
CA VAL A 9 15.25 18.42 7.47
C VAL A 9 15.52 19.53 6.45
N THR A 10 16.78 19.91 6.25
CA THR A 10 17.16 20.91 5.24
C THR A 10 16.80 20.42 3.85
N ALA A 11 17.17 19.17 3.52
CA ALA A 11 16.83 18.56 2.23
C ALA A 11 15.31 18.45 2.01
N LEU A 12 14.54 18.11 3.06
CA LEU A 12 13.09 18.07 3.01
C LEU A 12 12.49 19.46 2.68
N ARG A 13 13.01 20.53 3.30
CA ARG A 13 12.56 21.89 3.02
C ARG A 13 12.84 22.32 1.58
N GLU A 14 14.01 22.01 1.05
CA GLU A 14 14.34 22.34 -0.34
C GLU A 14 13.45 21.58 -1.33
N ARG A 15 13.13 20.31 -1.06
CA ARG A 15 12.17 19.56 -1.87
C ARG A 15 10.76 20.15 -1.80
N ALA A 16 10.30 20.51 -0.60
CA ALA A 16 8.97 21.10 -0.41
C ALA A 16 8.79 22.42 -1.17
N ARG A 17 9.85 23.24 -1.32
CA ARG A 17 9.82 24.48 -2.12
C ARG A 17 9.59 24.25 -3.61
N GLN A 18 9.81 23.04 -4.12
CA GLN A 18 9.59 22.68 -5.51
C GLN A 18 8.16 22.18 -5.77
N LEU A 19 7.37 22.00 -4.71
CA LEU A 19 5.98 21.56 -4.80
C LEU A 19 5.03 22.75 -4.82
N ASP A 20 3.95 22.63 -5.59
CA ASP A 20 2.84 23.57 -5.55
C ASP A 20 1.90 23.21 -4.38
N ALA A 21 1.58 24.21 -3.55
CA ALA A 21 0.78 24.00 -2.35
C ALA A 21 -0.68 23.61 -2.66
N ASN A 22 -1.27 24.14 -3.74
CA ASN A 22 -2.62 23.79 -4.12
C ASN A 22 -2.67 22.35 -4.64
N ASN A 23 -1.68 21.94 -5.44
CA ASN A 23 -1.56 20.55 -5.88
C ASN A 23 -1.43 19.58 -4.70
N MET A 24 -0.71 19.96 -3.63
CA MET A 24 -0.67 19.16 -2.41
C MET A 24 -2.06 19.03 -1.77
N LEU A 25 -2.80 20.14 -1.61
CA LEU A 25 -4.16 20.11 -1.07
C LEU A 25 -5.07 19.20 -1.89
N TYR A 26 -5.07 19.36 -3.22
CA TYR A 26 -5.86 18.50 -4.11
C TYR A 26 -5.51 17.01 -3.98
N GLN A 27 -4.22 16.67 -3.83
CA GLN A 27 -3.81 15.26 -3.63
C GLN A 27 -4.38 14.67 -2.34
N PHE A 28 -4.36 15.41 -1.23
CA PHE A 28 -4.93 14.93 0.03
C PHE A 28 -6.46 14.87 -0.03
N GLU A 29 -7.10 15.91 -0.54
CA GLU A 29 -8.57 15.98 -0.64
C GLU A 29 -9.14 14.87 -1.53
N ALA A 30 -8.45 14.48 -2.59
CA ALA A 30 -8.87 13.39 -3.48
C ALA A 30 -8.96 12.01 -2.77
N SER A 31 -8.35 11.86 -1.59
CA SER A 31 -8.43 10.64 -0.78
C SER A 31 -9.47 10.70 0.33
N GLY A 32 -10.02 11.89 0.64
CA GLY A 32 -10.79 12.13 1.87
C GLY A 32 -12.15 11.42 1.92
N ASP A 33 -12.79 11.23 0.76
CA ASP A 33 -14.07 10.54 0.61
C ASP A 33 -13.98 9.23 -0.19
N TYR A 34 -12.75 8.78 -0.50
CA TYR A 34 -12.54 7.57 -1.27
C TYR A 34 -13.06 6.34 -0.51
N ASN A 35 -14.08 5.69 -1.06
CA ASN A 35 -14.65 4.47 -0.52
C ASN A 35 -15.03 3.48 -1.63
N SER A 36 -14.22 2.44 -1.80
CA SER A 36 -14.48 1.35 -2.75
C SER A 36 -15.34 0.22 -2.18
N GLU A 37 -15.64 0.24 -0.87
CA GLU A 37 -16.30 -0.86 -0.16
C GLU A 37 -17.63 -1.34 -0.79
N PRO A 38 -18.55 -0.46 -1.26
CA PRO A 38 -19.81 -0.89 -1.86
C PRO A 38 -19.65 -1.71 -3.15
N HIS A 39 -18.53 -1.54 -3.85
CA HIS A 39 -18.30 -2.11 -5.18
C HIS A 39 -17.29 -3.26 -5.19
N LEU A 40 -16.76 -3.68 -4.03
CA LEU A 40 -15.74 -4.74 -3.97
C LEU A 40 -16.22 -6.06 -4.60
N GLY A 41 -17.50 -6.40 -4.45
CA GLY A 41 -18.08 -7.60 -5.06
C GLY A 41 -18.15 -7.58 -6.59
N GLU A 42 -17.98 -6.41 -7.22
CA GLU A 42 -17.95 -6.28 -8.68
C GLU A 42 -16.57 -6.63 -9.28
N ILE A 43 -15.53 -6.70 -8.44
CA ILE A 43 -14.16 -7.00 -8.87
C ILE A 43 -14.05 -8.49 -9.18
N ARG A 44 -13.86 -8.82 -10.46
CA ARG A 44 -13.67 -10.19 -10.97
C ARG A 44 -12.21 -10.57 -11.16
N ALA A 45 -11.32 -9.60 -11.29
CA ALA A 45 -9.90 -9.87 -11.42
C ALA A 45 -9.32 -10.37 -10.08
N PRO A 46 -8.32 -11.28 -10.10
CA PRO A 46 -7.56 -11.61 -8.90
C PRO A 46 -6.95 -10.36 -8.27
N LEU A 47 -7.22 -10.12 -6.99
CA LEU A 47 -6.79 -8.93 -6.27
C LEU A 47 -6.15 -9.33 -4.95
N TRP A 48 -4.89 -8.96 -4.75
CA TRP A 48 -4.16 -9.22 -3.51
C TRP A 48 -3.86 -7.90 -2.82
N ALA A 49 -4.34 -7.76 -1.59
CA ALA A 49 -3.97 -6.65 -0.72
C ALA A 49 -2.75 -7.08 0.11
N ILE A 50 -1.65 -6.34 0.00
CA ILE A 50 -0.42 -6.58 0.76
C ILE A 50 -0.21 -5.38 1.66
N ASN A 51 -0.11 -5.61 2.96
CA ASN A 51 0.18 -4.59 3.95
C ASN A 51 1.26 -5.07 4.92
N SER A 52 1.91 -4.17 5.66
CA SER A 52 2.79 -4.53 6.78
C SER A 52 2.13 -4.23 8.12
N ALA A 53 2.47 -5.04 9.13
CA ALA A 53 1.91 -4.92 10.47
C ALA A 53 2.34 -3.63 11.20
N ASP A 54 3.33 -2.92 10.68
CA ASP A 54 3.81 -1.64 11.21
C ASP A 54 3.31 -0.41 10.44
N ASP A 55 2.44 -0.56 9.43
CA ASP A 55 1.92 0.58 8.65
C ASP A 55 0.98 1.46 9.49
N GLU A 56 1.47 2.65 9.86
CA GLU A 56 0.74 3.62 10.67
C GLU A 56 -0.30 4.45 9.88
N VAL A 57 -0.20 4.48 8.55
CA VAL A 57 -1.13 5.21 7.67
C VAL A 57 -2.33 4.32 7.32
N ASN A 58 -2.10 3.02 7.11
CA ASN A 58 -3.12 1.99 6.89
C ASN A 58 -3.10 0.93 8.01
N PRO A 59 -3.42 1.30 9.25
CA PRO A 59 -3.28 0.43 10.43
C PRO A 59 -4.12 -0.86 10.29
N PRO A 60 -3.48 -2.04 10.22
CA PRO A 60 -4.18 -3.30 10.04
C PRO A 60 -5.09 -3.66 11.22
N GLU A 61 -4.84 -3.08 12.40
CA GLU A 61 -5.61 -3.27 13.64
C GLU A 61 -7.06 -2.77 13.50
N LEU A 62 -7.34 -1.85 12.57
CA LEU A 62 -8.71 -1.41 12.28
C LEU A 62 -9.54 -2.52 11.61
N GLY A 63 -8.87 -3.56 11.10
CA GLY A 63 -9.49 -4.75 10.50
C GLY A 63 -10.29 -4.48 9.24
N GLN A 64 -10.18 -3.29 8.64
CA GLN A 64 -10.97 -2.91 7.46
C GLN A 64 -10.65 -3.82 6.28
N VAL A 65 -9.36 -3.99 5.95
CA VAL A 65 -8.92 -4.85 4.84
C VAL A 65 -9.29 -6.32 5.11
N ALA A 66 -9.06 -6.80 6.34
CA ALA A 66 -9.36 -8.19 6.71
C ALA A 66 -10.86 -8.53 6.53
N ARG A 67 -11.77 -7.61 6.90
CA ARG A 67 -13.22 -7.81 6.68
C ARG A 67 -13.62 -7.65 5.22
N ASN A 68 -13.07 -6.65 4.53
CA ASN A 68 -13.50 -6.30 3.19
C ASN A 68 -12.93 -7.22 2.10
N ILE A 69 -11.79 -7.88 2.33
CA ILE A 69 -11.22 -8.83 1.37
C ILE A 69 -12.15 -10.02 1.12
N GLU A 70 -13.00 -10.38 2.09
CA GLU A 70 -13.97 -11.48 1.97
C GLU A 70 -15.05 -11.22 0.91
N LYS A 71 -15.27 -9.95 0.54
CA LYS A 71 -16.23 -9.56 -0.51
C LYS A 71 -15.69 -9.83 -1.92
N LEU A 72 -14.38 -10.05 -2.07
CA LEU A 72 -13.74 -10.28 -3.36
C LEU A 72 -13.77 -11.77 -3.71
N ALA A 73 -14.28 -12.12 -4.89
CA ALA A 73 -14.34 -13.52 -5.34
C ALA A 73 -12.96 -14.21 -5.39
N HIS A 74 -11.91 -13.45 -5.68
CA HIS A 74 -10.53 -13.91 -5.78
C HIS A 74 -9.57 -13.04 -4.95
N GLY A 75 -10.07 -12.58 -3.80
CA GLY A 75 -9.31 -11.76 -2.86
C GLY A 75 -8.29 -12.56 -2.07
N ARG A 76 -7.11 -11.97 -1.83
CA ARG A 76 -6.17 -12.46 -0.81
C ARG A 76 -5.62 -11.29 -0.03
N TYR A 77 -5.62 -11.42 1.29
CA TYR A 77 -4.94 -10.46 2.17
C TYR A 77 -3.65 -11.07 2.69
N ILE A 78 -2.55 -10.31 2.60
CA ILE A 78 -1.24 -10.66 3.09
C ILE A 78 -0.81 -9.58 4.06
N LEU A 79 -0.62 -9.97 5.31
CA LEU A 79 -0.08 -9.12 6.35
C LEU A 79 1.37 -9.54 6.64
N ILE A 80 2.30 -8.69 6.27
CA ILE A 80 3.73 -8.89 6.52
C ILE A 80 4.00 -8.57 7.99
N PRO A 81 4.52 -9.52 8.79
CA PRO A 81 4.88 -9.24 10.18
C PRO A 81 5.95 -8.14 10.28
N THR A 82 5.89 -7.33 11.33
CA THR A 82 6.93 -6.34 11.64
C THR A 82 8.29 -7.03 11.78
N SER A 83 9.32 -6.44 11.18
CA SER A 83 10.69 -6.96 11.24
C SER A 83 11.71 -5.85 11.05
N ASP A 84 13.01 -6.19 11.10
CA ASP A 84 14.08 -5.22 10.88
C ASP A 84 14.10 -4.65 9.44
N GLU A 85 13.45 -5.35 8.51
CA GLU A 85 13.28 -4.96 7.11
C GLU A 85 12.09 -4.01 6.88
N THR A 86 11.10 -3.96 7.78
CA THR A 86 9.94 -3.08 7.63
C THR A 86 10.25 -1.64 8.08
N ARG A 87 9.51 -0.67 7.55
CA ARG A 87 9.71 0.78 7.74
C ARG A 87 8.38 1.52 7.85
N GLY A 88 7.45 0.98 8.64
CA GLY A 88 6.08 1.51 8.75
C GLY A 88 5.40 1.56 7.38
N HIS A 89 4.65 2.64 7.12
CA HIS A 89 4.04 2.88 5.81
C HIS A 89 5.06 2.81 4.67
N GLY A 90 6.30 3.26 4.90
CA GLY A 90 7.39 3.21 3.93
C GLY A 90 7.74 1.79 3.42
N THR A 91 7.28 0.72 4.07
CA THR A 91 7.44 -0.66 3.61
C THR A 91 6.86 -0.89 2.21
N HIS A 92 5.81 -0.15 1.81
CA HIS A 92 5.25 -0.25 0.46
C HIS A 92 6.30 0.07 -0.63
N SER A 93 7.30 0.91 -0.32
CA SER A 93 8.37 1.30 -1.24
C SER A 93 9.54 0.32 -1.27
N GLN A 94 9.55 -0.67 -0.37
CA GLN A 94 10.63 -1.66 -0.26
C GLN A 94 10.23 -2.98 -0.93
N ALA A 95 10.37 -3.02 -2.25
CA ALA A 95 9.98 -4.20 -3.04
C ALA A 95 10.61 -5.51 -2.56
N ALA A 96 11.80 -5.49 -1.98
CA ALA A 96 12.44 -6.68 -1.43
C ALA A 96 11.58 -7.42 -0.38
N VAL A 97 10.72 -6.69 0.34
CA VAL A 97 9.87 -7.23 1.42
C VAL A 97 8.63 -7.94 0.87
N TRP A 98 8.08 -7.50 -0.27
CA TRP A 98 6.78 -7.98 -0.77
C TRP A 98 6.79 -8.60 -2.17
N LYS A 99 7.85 -8.41 -2.97
CA LYS A 99 7.89 -8.77 -4.40
C LYS A 99 7.55 -10.24 -4.69
N GLN A 100 7.86 -11.15 -3.77
CA GLN A 100 7.54 -12.57 -3.93
C GLN A 100 6.04 -12.81 -4.11
N TYR A 101 5.20 -12.03 -3.43
CA TYR A 101 3.74 -12.15 -3.54
C TYR A 101 3.22 -11.63 -4.88
N LEU A 102 3.83 -10.56 -5.41
CA LEU A 102 3.54 -10.10 -6.77
C LEU A 102 3.89 -11.18 -7.81
N VAL A 103 5.06 -11.81 -7.69
CA VAL A 103 5.46 -12.91 -8.58
C VAL A 103 4.48 -14.08 -8.48
N GLU A 104 4.00 -14.41 -7.28
CA GLU A 104 3.01 -15.46 -7.07
C GLU A 104 1.68 -15.12 -7.76
N LEU A 105 1.18 -13.89 -7.59
CA LEU A 105 -0.03 -13.39 -8.25
C LEU A 105 0.11 -13.46 -9.78
N MET A 106 1.22 -12.97 -10.33
CA MET A 106 1.46 -12.99 -11.78
C MET A 106 1.46 -14.41 -12.33
N ARG A 107 2.21 -15.32 -11.71
CA ARG A 107 2.24 -16.74 -12.11
C ARG A 107 0.86 -17.40 -12.02
N GLY A 108 0.06 -17.04 -11.02
CA GLY A 108 -1.31 -17.53 -10.86
C GLY A 108 -2.23 -17.07 -11.98
N THR A 109 -2.14 -15.80 -12.37
CA THR A 109 -3.01 -15.20 -13.40
C THR A 109 -2.60 -15.53 -14.83
N GLU A 110 -1.32 -15.80 -15.08
CA GLU A 110 -0.83 -16.32 -16.38
C GLU A 110 -1.38 -17.72 -16.69
N ARG A 111 -1.46 -18.60 -15.69
CA ARG A 111 -2.00 -19.96 -15.87
C ARG A 111 -3.51 -19.98 -16.12
N GLY A 112 -4.25 -19.07 -15.48
CA GLY A 112 -5.70 -18.93 -15.70
C GLY A 112 -6.06 -18.50 -17.12
N ARG A 113 -5.20 -17.71 -17.78
CA ARG A 113 -5.37 -17.27 -19.17
C ARG A 113 -5.03 -18.33 -20.23
N ALA A 114 -4.31 -19.38 -19.88
CA ALA A 114 -3.93 -20.44 -20.81
C ALA A 114 -4.95 -21.60 -20.88
N GLY A 115 -6.00 -21.54 -20.05
CA GLY A 115 -7.06 -22.55 -19.97
C GLY A 115 -8.45 -22.08 -20.41
N GLU A 116 -8.56 -20.85 -20.92
CA GLU A 116 -9.69 -20.34 -21.73
C GLU A 116 -9.32 -20.40 -23.21
#